data_AF-A0A2H9MRH1-F1
#
_entry.id   AF-A0A2H9MRH1-F1
#
_cell.length_a   1.000
_cell.length_b   1.000
_cell.length_c   1.000
_cell.angle_alpha   90.00
_cell.angle_beta   90.00
_cell.angle_gamma   90.00
#
_symmetry.space_group_name_H-M   'P 1'
#
loop_
_entity.id
_entity.type
_entity.pdbx_description
1 polymer ?
#
loop_
_entity_poly.entity_id
_entity_poly.type
_entity_poly.pdbx_seq_one_letter_code
_entity_poly.pdbx_strand_id
1 'polypeptide(L)'
;MLFPISQGFSQKTDTAPTLSVTLTSHSPYVYQDEMGYTIVVGSVENKNAQTAVTNVKIRATFYDDTSVAPLEIVSGSTILDIIPPLGTSPYVIKSNSPNPQITQVGVFLETFDSSATKSKLISLEESGILFDGNLVFSGILKNGPAPSADTNVYLAFYDRFQPPRLLGVSTIPLGDILPNEQVSFEFDEKINSQSVGFKMFSDSDVFYSDFIDIKLPEPEILSKLVTISDVTVTDSLGNRLSE
;
A
#
# COMPACT_ATOMS: atom_id res chain seq x y z
N MET A 1 23.13 -32.63 -55.03
CA MET A 1 22.57 -31.27 -54.93
C MET A 1 22.12 -31.10 -53.48
N LEU A 2 22.85 -30.30 -52.68
CA LEU A 2 22.48 -30.00 -51.30
C LEU A 2 21.77 -28.64 -51.26
N PHE A 3 20.64 -28.57 -50.56
CA PHE A 3 19.95 -27.31 -50.29
C PHE A 3 20.30 -26.81 -48.88
N PRO A 4 20.61 -25.51 -48.69
CA PRO A 4 20.83 -24.97 -47.37
C PRO A 4 19.50 -24.83 -46.61
N ILE A 5 19.48 -25.31 -45.38
CA ILE A 5 18.37 -25.12 -44.44
C ILE A 5 18.65 -23.82 -43.69
N SER A 6 17.89 -22.76 -43.92
CA SER A 6 17.97 -21.57 -43.06
C SER A 6 17.24 -21.89 -41.75
N GLN A 7 17.97 -21.92 -40.63
CA GLN A 7 17.30 -21.83 -39.33
C GLN A 7 16.82 -20.39 -39.15
N GLY A 8 15.54 -20.17 -39.45
CA GLY A 8 14.86 -18.94 -39.09
C GLY A 8 14.70 -18.92 -37.57
N PHE A 9 15.47 -18.07 -36.90
CA PHE A 9 15.18 -17.74 -35.51
C PHE A 9 13.84 -17.00 -35.49
N SER A 10 12.85 -17.58 -34.83
CA SER A 10 11.61 -16.89 -34.52
C SER A 10 11.94 -15.82 -33.47
N GLN A 11 12.08 -14.58 -33.90
CA GLN A 11 12.19 -13.45 -32.98
C GLN A 11 10.82 -13.29 -32.35
N LYS A 12 10.71 -13.64 -31.06
CA LYS A 12 9.52 -13.39 -30.24
C LYS A 12 9.46 -11.88 -30.06
N THR A 13 8.65 -11.21 -30.86
CA THR A 13 8.52 -9.75 -30.82
C THR A 13 8.04 -9.34 -29.44
N ASP A 14 8.77 -8.41 -28.83
CA ASP A 14 8.45 -7.76 -27.57
C ASP A 14 7.04 -7.14 -27.66
N THR A 15 6.12 -7.63 -26.84
CA THR A 15 4.78 -7.07 -26.73
C THR A 15 4.89 -5.62 -26.27
N ALA A 16 4.10 -4.72 -26.87
CA ALA A 16 4.12 -3.29 -26.58
C ALA A 16 4.25 -3.02 -25.06
N PRO A 17 5.19 -2.13 -24.64
CA PRO A 17 5.57 -1.98 -23.24
C PRO A 17 4.35 -1.82 -22.33
N THR A 18 3.36 -1.01 -22.71
CA THR A 18 2.14 -0.71 -21.94
C THR A 18 1.27 -1.90 -21.51
N LEU A 19 1.47 -3.13 -22.03
CA LEU A 19 0.72 -4.31 -21.58
C LEU A 19 1.36 -5.02 -20.38
N SER A 20 2.63 -4.72 -20.07
CA SER A 20 3.34 -5.39 -18.98
C SER A 20 3.09 -4.77 -17.62
N VAL A 21 2.59 -3.54 -17.53
CA VAL A 21 2.34 -2.87 -16.25
C VAL A 21 0.90 -2.39 -16.20
N THR A 22 0.18 -2.71 -15.13
CA THR A 22 -1.23 -2.33 -14.97
C THR A 22 -1.58 -1.87 -13.57
N LEU A 23 -2.54 -0.96 -13.46
CA LEU A 23 -3.18 -0.65 -12.18
C LEU A 23 -4.03 -1.85 -11.75
N THR A 24 -3.92 -2.27 -10.49
CA THR A 24 -4.66 -3.44 -9.98
C THR A 24 -6.12 -3.13 -9.71
N SER A 25 -6.47 -1.86 -9.45
CA SER A 25 -7.84 -1.40 -9.30
C SER A 25 -8.12 -0.23 -10.24
N HIS A 26 -9.26 -0.28 -10.91
CA HIS A 26 -9.81 0.83 -11.70
C HIS A 26 -10.49 1.88 -10.81
N SER A 27 -10.70 1.56 -9.54
CA SER A 27 -11.23 2.46 -8.51
C SER A 27 -10.31 2.39 -7.28
N PRO A 28 -9.27 3.24 -7.21
CA PRO A 28 -8.38 3.30 -6.06
C PRO A 28 -9.18 3.67 -4.80
N TYR A 29 -8.60 3.39 -3.63
CA TYR A 29 -9.15 3.91 -2.39
C TYR A 29 -8.83 5.40 -2.32
N VAL A 30 -9.84 6.21 -2.07
CA VAL A 30 -9.71 7.68 -1.99
C VAL A 30 -10.35 8.14 -0.70
N TYR A 31 -9.65 8.99 0.05
CA TYR A 31 -10.14 9.60 1.27
C TYR A 31 -9.55 11.00 1.45
N GLN A 32 -10.15 11.79 2.35
CA GLN A 32 -9.56 13.05 2.80
C GLN A 32 -8.84 12.85 4.13
N ASP A 33 -7.59 13.31 4.21
CA ASP A 33 -6.85 13.34 5.47
C ASP A 33 -7.40 14.40 6.43
N GLU A 34 -6.92 14.40 7.68
CA GLU A 34 -7.39 15.34 8.72
C GLU A 34 -7.08 16.80 8.39
N MET A 35 -6.17 17.07 7.45
CA MET A 35 -5.83 18.40 6.95
C MET A 35 -6.65 18.81 5.71
N GLY A 36 -7.56 17.95 5.24
CA GLY A 36 -8.44 18.20 4.11
C GLY A 36 -7.83 17.90 2.73
N TYR A 37 -6.67 17.25 2.69
CA TYR A 37 -6.08 16.80 1.42
C TYR A 37 -6.73 15.48 0.98
N THR A 38 -7.03 15.38 -0.30
CA THR A 38 -7.41 14.10 -0.91
C THR A 38 -6.18 13.22 -1.10
N ILE A 39 -6.26 11.99 -0.59
CA ILE A 39 -5.26 10.93 -0.69
C ILE A 39 -5.82 9.80 -1.55
N VAL A 40 -5.01 9.33 -2.48
CA VAL A 40 -5.33 8.26 -3.43
C VAL A 40 -4.37 7.11 -3.19
N VAL A 41 -4.89 5.92 -2.92
CA VAL A 41 -4.11 4.73 -2.60
C VAL A 41 -4.49 3.60 -3.55
N GLY A 42 -3.49 2.94 -4.12
CA GLY A 42 -3.70 1.79 -4.98
C GLY A 42 -2.44 0.96 -5.16
N SER A 43 -2.44 0.10 -6.18
CA SER A 43 -1.24 -0.67 -6.54
C SER A 43 -1.05 -0.75 -8.04
N VAL A 44 0.20 -0.96 -8.42
CA VAL A 44 0.64 -1.30 -9.76
C VAL A 44 1.17 -2.72 -9.74
N GLU A 45 0.86 -3.47 -10.79
CA GLU A 45 1.34 -4.83 -11.04
C GLU A 45 2.25 -4.84 -12.27
N ASN A 46 3.42 -5.46 -12.14
CA ASN A 46 4.27 -5.85 -13.26
C ASN A 46 3.90 -7.27 -13.71
N LYS A 47 3.20 -7.39 -14.83
CA LYS A 47 2.81 -8.64 -15.49
C LYS A 47 3.94 -9.27 -16.31
N ASN A 48 5.09 -8.62 -16.46
CA ASN A 48 6.24 -9.22 -17.12
C ASN A 48 6.87 -10.29 -16.22
N ALA A 49 7.09 -11.50 -16.76
CA ALA A 49 7.66 -12.61 -16.00
C ALA A 49 9.20 -12.63 -16.00
N GLN A 50 9.84 -11.78 -16.79
CA GLN A 50 11.29 -11.80 -17.01
C GLN A 50 11.98 -10.50 -16.59
N THR A 51 11.30 -9.37 -16.74
CA THR A 51 11.93 -8.05 -16.63
C THR A 51 11.31 -7.24 -15.50
N ALA A 52 12.15 -6.69 -14.63
CA ALA A 52 11.72 -5.73 -13.64
C ALA A 52 11.38 -4.39 -14.31
N VAL A 53 10.56 -3.57 -13.66
CA VAL A 53 10.22 -2.23 -14.16
C VAL A 53 10.55 -1.16 -13.13
N THR A 54 10.90 0.03 -13.60
CA THR A 54 11.22 1.20 -12.78
C THR A 54 10.60 2.47 -13.36
N ASN A 55 10.79 3.61 -12.70
CA ASN A 55 10.31 4.93 -13.13
C ASN A 55 8.80 4.91 -13.48
N VAL A 56 8.03 4.14 -12.71
CA VAL A 56 6.59 4.02 -12.89
C VAL A 56 5.95 5.34 -12.49
N LYS A 57 5.34 6.04 -13.47
CA LYS A 57 4.64 7.30 -13.25
C LYS A 57 3.14 7.11 -13.34
N ILE A 58 2.45 7.68 -12.37
CA ILE A 58 1.01 7.58 -12.19
C ILE A 58 0.46 8.99 -12.08
N ARG A 59 -0.55 9.29 -12.89
CA ARG A 59 -1.27 10.56 -12.84
C ARG A 59 -2.59 10.37 -12.13
N ALA A 60 -2.82 11.15 -11.07
CA ALA A 60 -4.11 11.35 -10.46
C ALA A 60 -4.72 12.67 -10.95
N THR A 61 -5.95 12.62 -11.44
CA THR A 61 -6.71 13.79 -11.86
C THR A 61 -7.92 13.94 -10.95
N PHE A 62 -8.05 15.11 -10.34
CA PHE A 62 -9.07 15.41 -9.34
C PHE A 62 -10.17 16.29 -9.94
N TYR A 63 -11.43 15.96 -9.68
CA TYR A 63 -12.60 16.63 -10.23
C TYR A 63 -13.64 16.95 -9.15
N ASP A 64 -14.50 17.92 -9.43
CA ASP A 64 -15.81 18.05 -8.76
C ASP A 64 -16.87 17.15 -9.43
N ASP A 65 -18.12 17.22 -8.97
CA ASP A 65 -19.23 16.42 -9.49
C ASP A 65 -20.05 17.13 -10.59
N THR A 66 -19.66 18.34 -10.97
CA THR A 66 -20.40 19.22 -11.89
C THR A 66 -19.71 19.46 -13.23
N SER A 67 -18.38 19.30 -13.27
CA SER A 67 -17.52 19.70 -14.38
C SER A 67 -16.62 18.56 -14.84
N VAL A 68 -16.39 18.50 -16.16
CA VAL A 68 -15.39 17.60 -16.76
C VAL A 68 -13.97 18.19 -16.73
N ALA A 69 -13.83 19.47 -16.38
CA ALA A 69 -12.53 20.10 -16.24
C ALA A 69 -11.90 19.68 -14.90
N PRO A 70 -10.62 19.26 -14.89
CA PRO A 70 -9.97 18.87 -13.65
C PRO A 70 -9.75 20.08 -12.75
N LEU A 71 -10.03 19.91 -11.45
CA LEU A 71 -9.63 20.85 -10.41
C LEU A 71 -8.11 20.86 -10.25
N GLU A 72 -7.50 19.68 -10.36
CA GLU A 72 -6.07 19.48 -10.15
C GLU A 72 -5.57 18.22 -10.87
N ILE A 73 -4.29 18.20 -11.25
CA ILE A 73 -3.59 17.03 -11.78
C ILE A 73 -2.29 16.87 -10.99
N VAL A 74 -2.06 15.68 -10.43
CA VAL A 74 -0.84 15.32 -9.70
C VAL A 74 -0.19 14.11 -10.33
N SER A 75 1.14 14.15 -10.46
CA SER A 75 1.94 13.00 -10.82
C SER A 75 2.57 12.41 -9.56
N GLY A 76 2.56 11.08 -9.45
CA GLY A 76 3.23 10.33 -8.40
C GLY A 76 3.87 9.07 -8.96
N SER A 77 4.45 8.28 -8.06
CA SER A 77 5.15 7.04 -8.38
C SER A 77 4.70 5.90 -7.46
N THR A 78 5.21 4.71 -7.73
CA THR A 78 5.08 3.56 -6.83
C THR A 78 6.01 3.69 -5.63
N ILE A 79 5.71 2.96 -4.55
CA ILE A 79 6.51 2.92 -3.32
C ILE A 79 7.85 2.19 -3.55
N LEU A 80 7.81 1.04 -4.23
CA LEU A 80 9.03 0.40 -4.74
C LEU A 80 9.53 1.14 -5.97
N ASP A 81 10.83 1.46 -6.00
CA ASP A 81 11.49 2.06 -7.16
C ASP A 81 11.65 1.07 -8.30
N ILE A 82 11.88 -0.20 -7.96
CA ILE A 82 11.99 -1.31 -8.90
C ILE A 82 10.95 -2.37 -8.52
N ILE A 83 9.98 -2.59 -9.41
CA ILE A 83 8.98 -3.64 -9.25
C ILE A 83 9.54 -4.90 -9.91
N PRO A 84 9.80 -5.99 -9.16
CA PRO A 84 10.35 -7.22 -9.72
C PRO A 84 9.40 -7.85 -10.74
N PRO A 85 9.88 -8.81 -11.55
CA PRO A 85 9.01 -9.59 -12.44
C PRO A 85 7.86 -10.24 -11.66
N LEU A 86 6.64 -10.17 -12.19
CA LEU A 86 5.40 -10.62 -11.52
C LEU A 86 5.13 -9.95 -10.15
N GLY A 87 5.83 -8.85 -9.87
CA GLY A 87 5.72 -8.11 -8.62
C GLY A 87 4.58 -7.11 -8.61
N THR A 88 4.27 -6.63 -7.41
CA THR A 88 3.34 -5.51 -7.22
C THR A 88 3.98 -4.46 -6.33
N SER A 89 3.55 -3.21 -6.50
CA SER A 89 3.99 -2.10 -5.66
C SER A 89 2.81 -1.18 -5.37
N PRO A 90 2.57 -0.82 -4.10
CA PRO A 90 1.62 0.22 -3.75
C PRO A 90 2.00 1.57 -4.35
N TYR A 91 1.04 2.50 -4.40
CA TYR A 91 1.30 3.93 -4.59
C TYR A 91 0.39 4.74 -3.68
N VAL A 92 0.86 5.93 -3.30
CA VAL A 92 0.08 6.93 -2.56
C VAL A 92 0.28 8.28 -3.27
N ILE A 93 -0.81 8.90 -3.71
CA ILE A 93 -0.79 10.22 -4.34
C ILE A 93 -1.64 11.16 -3.50
N LYS A 94 -1.03 12.28 -3.09
CA LYS A 94 -1.67 13.33 -2.31
C LYS A 94 -1.92 14.54 -3.22
N SER A 95 -3.11 15.12 -3.11
CA SER A 95 -3.43 16.42 -3.73
C SER A 95 -2.44 17.52 -3.28
N ASN A 96 -2.20 18.52 -4.11
CA ASN A 96 -1.30 19.64 -3.82
C ASN A 96 -1.89 20.59 -2.77
N SER A 97 -3.21 20.65 -2.65
CA SER A 97 -3.91 21.54 -1.72
C SER A 97 -5.12 20.87 -1.06
N PRO A 98 -5.45 21.23 0.19
CA PRO A 98 -6.71 20.85 0.78
C PRO A 98 -7.87 21.40 -0.04
N ASN A 99 -8.75 20.52 -0.51
CA ASN A 99 -9.86 20.95 -1.35
C ASN A 99 -11.09 20.06 -1.14
N PRO A 100 -12.10 20.53 -0.38
CA PRO A 100 -13.31 19.77 -0.12
C PRO A 100 -14.22 19.62 -1.35
N GLN A 101 -13.96 20.35 -2.44
CA GLN A 101 -14.72 20.22 -3.70
C GLN A 101 -14.26 19.02 -4.54
N ILE A 102 -13.13 18.39 -4.19
CA ILE A 102 -12.71 17.15 -4.84
C ILE A 102 -13.65 16.03 -4.41
N THR A 103 -14.49 15.57 -5.33
CA THR A 103 -15.44 14.48 -5.10
C THR A 103 -15.15 13.26 -5.95
N GLN A 104 -14.35 13.41 -7.02
CA GLN A 104 -13.99 12.33 -7.93
C GLN A 104 -12.50 12.35 -8.28
N VAL A 105 -11.93 11.17 -8.51
CA VAL A 105 -10.54 11.01 -8.90
C VAL A 105 -10.42 9.98 -10.02
N GLY A 106 -9.74 10.36 -11.11
CA GLY A 106 -9.28 9.43 -12.15
C GLY A 106 -7.79 9.13 -11.96
N VAL A 107 -7.39 7.88 -12.15
CA VAL A 107 -5.98 7.48 -12.07
C VAL A 107 -5.53 6.80 -13.35
N PHE A 108 -4.37 7.20 -13.85
CA PHE A 108 -3.82 6.74 -15.12
C PHE A 108 -2.34 6.38 -14.96
N LEU A 109 -1.96 5.21 -15.47
CA LEU A 109 -0.55 4.87 -15.67
C LEU A 109 -0.02 5.69 -16.86
N GLU A 110 1.09 6.40 -16.69
CA GLU A 110 1.69 7.24 -17.73
C GLU A 110 2.86 6.57 -18.43
N THR A 111 3.89 6.22 -17.68
CA THR A 111 5.14 5.67 -18.22
C THR A 111 5.83 4.78 -17.19
N PHE A 112 6.79 4.00 -17.66
CA PHE A 112 7.72 3.18 -16.91
C PHE A 112 8.83 2.72 -17.85
N ASP A 113 9.94 2.29 -17.26
CA ASP A 113 11.10 1.78 -17.97
C ASP A 113 11.41 0.33 -17.56
N SER A 114 12.04 -0.43 -18.44
CA SER A 114 12.63 -1.72 -18.07
C SER A 114 13.86 -1.51 -17.18
N SER A 115 14.05 -2.38 -16.20
CA SER A 115 15.17 -2.32 -15.26
C SER A 115 15.81 -3.68 -15.05
N ALA A 116 17.07 -3.66 -14.59
CA ALA A 116 17.63 -4.81 -13.88
C ALA A 116 16.86 -5.02 -12.56
N THR A 117 16.78 -6.28 -12.12
CA THR A 117 16.14 -6.64 -10.85
C THR A 117 17.09 -6.36 -9.67
N LYS A 118 16.57 -5.79 -8.58
CA LYS A 118 17.26 -5.79 -7.28
C LYS A 118 17.40 -7.22 -6.76
N SER A 119 18.37 -7.48 -5.87
CA SER A 119 18.47 -8.81 -5.26
C SER A 119 17.55 -8.92 -4.05
N LYS A 120 16.81 -10.02 -3.94
CA LYS A 120 15.92 -10.27 -2.81
C LYS A 120 16.69 -10.84 -1.62
N LEU A 121 17.40 -9.98 -0.90
CA LEU A 121 18.31 -10.37 0.18
C LEU A 121 18.04 -9.68 1.53
N ILE A 122 16.98 -8.87 1.62
CA ILE A 122 16.48 -8.39 2.91
C ILE A 122 15.47 -9.40 3.46
N SER A 123 15.61 -9.75 4.74
CA SER A 123 14.59 -10.53 5.47
C SER A 123 13.98 -9.70 6.59
N LEU A 124 12.67 -9.83 6.79
CA LEU A 124 11.93 -9.14 7.84
C LEU A 124 11.34 -10.16 8.81
N GLU A 125 11.38 -9.84 10.10
CA GLU A 125 10.81 -10.66 11.17
C GLU A 125 9.94 -9.78 12.08
N GLU A 126 8.73 -10.23 12.36
CA GLU A 126 7.89 -9.63 13.39
C GLU A 126 8.47 -9.94 14.78
N SER A 127 8.53 -8.92 15.64
CA SER A 127 8.95 -9.06 17.04
C SER A 127 7.81 -8.81 18.02
N GLY A 128 6.81 -8.02 17.65
CA GLY A 128 5.62 -7.82 18.47
C GLY A 128 4.59 -6.93 17.80
N ILE A 129 3.32 -7.18 18.11
CA ILE A 129 2.18 -6.41 17.64
C ILE A 129 1.17 -6.21 18.77
N LEU A 130 0.66 -5.00 18.89
CA LEU A 130 -0.42 -4.65 19.81
C LEU A 130 -1.33 -3.62 19.14
N PHE A 131 -2.64 -3.82 19.26
CA PHE A 131 -3.63 -2.93 18.67
C PHE A 131 -4.72 -2.61 19.69
N ASP A 132 -4.67 -1.39 20.24
CA ASP A 132 -5.66 -0.86 21.17
C ASP A 132 -5.98 0.59 20.81
N GLY A 133 -6.59 0.77 19.63
CA GLY A 133 -6.86 2.08 19.03
C GLY A 133 -5.66 2.71 18.30
N ASN A 134 -4.45 2.50 18.80
CA ASN A 134 -3.19 2.75 18.09
C ASN A 134 -2.53 1.41 17.76
N LEU A 135 -1.80 1.36 16.63
CA LEU A 135 -0.98 0.21 16.28
C LEU A 135 0.43 0.43 16.82
N VAL A 136 0.82 -0.43 17.75
CA VAL A 136 2.22 -0.59 18.18
C VAL A 136 2.76 -1.85 17.54
N PHE A 137 3.74 -1.71 16.67
CA PHE A 137 4.34 -2.80 15.92
C PHE A 137 5.86 -2.70 15.96
N SER A 138 6.54 -3.83 16.07
CA SER A 138 7.99 -3.92 16.08
C SER A 138 8.49 -5.11 15.28
N GLY A 139 9.66 -4.95 14.69
CA GLY A 139 10.29 -6.00 13.91
C GLY A 139 11.79 -5.84 13.78
N ILE A 140 12.39 -6.79 13.09
CA ILE A 140 13.82 -6.83 12.80
C ILE A 140 13.98 -6.95 11.29
N LEU A 141 14.79 -6.06 10.72
CA LEU A 141 15.32 -6.17 9.37
C LEU A 141 16.70 -6.81 9.43
N LYS A 142 16.96 -7.82 8.61
CA LYS A 142 18.31 -8.37 8.39
C LYS A 142 18.74 -8.05 6.96
N ASN A 143 19.86 -7.36 6.83
CA ASN A 143 20.38 -6.91 5.55
C ASN A 143 21.14 -8.04 4.81
N GLY A 144 21.27 -7.87 3.50
CA GLY A 144 22.07 -8.74 2.65
C GLY A 144 23.58 -8.57 2.86
N PRO A 145 24.41 -9.27 2.07
CA PRO A 145 25.87 -9.30 2.23
C PRO A 145 26.60 -8.05 1.69
N ALA A 146 25.87 -7.06 1.18
CA ALA A 146 26.40 -5.78 0.71
C ALA A 146 25.82 -4.62 1.54
N PRO A 147 26.49 -3.47 1.62
CA PRO A 147 25.88 -2.29 2.24
C PRO A 147 24.66 -1.86 1.45
N SER A 148 23.65 -1.34 2.15
CA SER A 148 22.40 -0.84 1.56
C SER A 148 22.19 0.60 2.00
N ALA A 149 21.83 1.48 1.07
CA ALA A 149 21.45 2.86 1.33
C ALA A 149 19.94 3.05 1.13
N ASP A 150 19.41 4.14 1.68
CA ASP A 150 17.99 4.51 1.55
C ASP A 150 17.04 3.37 1.93
N THR A 151 17.42 2.60 2.96
CA THR A 151 16.65 1.42 3.38
C THR A 151 15.41 1.86 4.14
N ASN A 152 14.26 1.33 3.74
CA ASN A 152 12.97 1.62 4.34
C ASN A 152 12.19 0.33 4.61
N VAL A 153 11.40 0.31 5.67
CA VAL A 153 10.35 -0.67 5.90
C VAL A 153 9.00 -0.01 5.65
N TYR A 154 8.11 -0.70 4.96
CA TYR A 154 6.80 -0.21 4.58
C TYR A 154 5.70 -1.09 5.16
N LEU A 155 4.63 -0.44 5.62
CA LEU A 155 3.40 -1.09 6.09
C LEU A 155 2.25 -0.67 5.18
N ALA A 156 1.80 -1.56 4.29
CA ALA A 156 0.66 -1.32 3.41
C ALA A 156 -0.63 -1.89 4.02
N PHE A 157 -1.45 -1.03 4.60
CA PHE A 157 -2.67 -1.39 5.31
C PHE A 157 -3.80 -1.74 4.34
N TYR A 158 -4.62 -2.73 4.71
CA TYR A 158 -5.76 -3.14 3.91
C TYR A 158 -7.02 -3.43 4.73
N ASP A 159 -8.17 -3.35 4.07
CA ASP A 159 -9.47 -3.66 4.65
C ASP A 159 -9.95 -5.10 4.36
N ARG A 160 -11.16 -5.40 4.85
CA ARG A 160 -11.81 -6.71 4.73
C ARG A 160 -12.51 -6.98 3.40
N PHE A 161 -12.38 -6.11 2.40
CA PHE A 161 -13.04 -6.34 1.10
C PHE A 161 -12.37 -7.50 0.34
N GLN A 162 -13.07 -8.02 -0.67
CA GLN A 162 -12.55 -9.05 -1.56
C GLN A 162 -12.65 -8.57 -3.02
N PRO A 163 -11.53 -8.25 -3.69
CA PRO A 163 -10.16 -8.21 -3.15
C PRO A 163 -9.95 -7.10 -2.10
N PRO A 164 -8.97 -7.24 -1.18
CA PRO A 164 -8.65 -6.21 -0.20
C PRO A 164 -8.27 -4.90 -0.86
N ARG A 165 -8.77 -3.78 -0.34
CA ARG A 165 -8.37 -2.44 -0.80
C ARG A 165 -7.25 -1.93 0.10
N LEU A 166 -6.22 -1.34 -0.50
CA LEU A 166 -5.19 -0.65 0.27
C LEU A 166 -5.75 0.67 0.82
N LEU A 167 -5.61 0.86 2.12
CA LEU A 167 -6.11 2.04 2.83
C LEU A 167 -5.05 3.13 2.98
N GLY A 168 -3.78 2.74 3.00
CA GLY A 168 -2.64 3.63 3.16
C GLY A 168 -1.33 2.85 3.22
N VAL A 169 -0.22 3.57 3.14
CA VAL A 169 1.13 3.03 3.31
C VAL A 169 1.87 3.92 4.29
N SER A 170 2.42 3.33 5.35
CA SER A 170 3.36 4.01 6.24
C SER A 170 4.80 3.59 5.91
N THR A 171 5.74 4.51 6.11
CA THR A 171 7.18 4.30 5.85
C THR A 171 7.96 4.48 7.13
N ILE A 172 8.83 3.53 7.43
CA ILE A 172 9.76 3.55 8.54
C ILE A 172 11.18 3.66 7.95
N PRO A 173 11.78 4.85 7.93
CA PRO A 173 13.10 5.04 7.36
C PRO A 173 14.17 4.49 8.30
N LEU A 174 15.04 3.65 7.76
CA LEU A 174 16.20 3.08 8.47
C LEU A 174 17.53 3.66 7.98
N GLY A 175 17.56 4.11 6.71
CA GLY A 175 18.75 4.75 6.11
C GLY A 175 19.79 3.72 5.69
N ASP A 176 21.05 4.03 5.97
CA ASP A 176 22.18 3.19 5.58
C ASP A 176 22.36 2.01 6.55
N ILE A 177 22.51 0.80 6.02
CA ILE A 177 22.65 -0.44 6.78
C ILE A 177 23.88 -1.21 6.30
N LEU A 178 24.70 -1.68 7.24
CA LEU A 178 25.92 -2.42 6.95
C LEU A 178 25.62 -3.85 6.43
N PRO A 179 26.60 -4.49 5.77
CA PRO A 179 26.48 -5.88 5.34
C PRO A 179 26.13 -6.84 6.49
N ASN A 180 25.10 -7.67 6.29
CA ASN A 180 24.61 -8.68 7.23
C ASN A 180 24.22 -8.12 8.61
N GLU A 181 24.01 -6.81 8.72
CA GLU A 181 23.56 -6.16 9.94
C GLU A 181 22.08 -6.49 10.19
N GLN A 182 21.69 -6.46 11.47
CA GLN A 182 20.30 -6.53 11.90
C GLN A 182 19.91 -5.22 12.56
N VAL A 183 18.79 -4.66 12.13
CA VAL A 183 18.28 -3.40 12.64
C VAL A 183 16.86 -3.63 13.15
N SER A 184 16.63 -3.30 14.41
CA SER A 184 15.28 -3.27 14.99
C SER A 184 14.56 -2.00 14.56
N PHE A 185 13.26 -2.10 14.34
CA PHE A 185 12.41 -0.97 13.99
C PHE A 185 11.08 -1.05 14.73
N GLU A 186 10.47 0.12 14.93
CA GLU A 186 9.21 0.28 15.65
C GLU A 186 8.27 1.21 14.89
N PHE A 187 6.97 1.01 15.09
CA PHE A 187 5.89 1.81 14.55
C PHE A 187 4.84 1.99 15.65
N ASP A 188 4.53 3.23 16.00
CA ASP A 188 3.52 3.59 16.98
C ASP A 188 2.68 4.75 16.43
N GLU A 189 1.65 4.40 15.65
CA GLU A 189 0.75 5.38 15.08
C GLU A 189 -0.69 4.89 15.06
N LYS A 190 -1.60 5.87 15.01
CA LYS A 190 -3.01 5.61 14.74
C LYS A 190 -3.18 5.23 13.28
N ILE A 191 -3.87 4.12 13.04
CA ILE A 191 -4.19 3.64 11.68
C ILE A 191 -5.67 3.80 11.38
N ASN A 192 -6.04 3.60 10.10
CA ASN A 192 -7.44 3.59 9.69
C ASN A 192 -8.21 2.49 10.43
N SER A 193 -9.37 2.82 11.02
CA SER A 193 -10.18 1.88 11.79
C SER A 193 -10.79 0.75 10.96
N GLN A 194 -10.76 0.86 9.63
CA GLN A 194 -11.20 -0.18 8.71
C GLN A 194 -10.09 -1.22 8.42
N SER A 195 -8.84 -0.94 8.83
CA SER A 195 -7.72 -1.86 8.66
C SER A 195 -7.97 -3.17 9.41
N VAL A 196 -7.70 -4.29 8.75
CA VAL A 196 -7.73 -5.63 9.35
C VAL A 196 -6.37 -6.33 9.34
N GLY A 197 -5.39 -5.69 8.70
CA GLY A 197 -4.02 -6.16 8.57
C GLY A 197 -3.21 -5.21 7.72
N PHE A 198 -1.94 -5.56 7.53
CA PHE A 198 -1.04 -4.88 6.61
C PHE A 198 -0.05 -5.86 5.99
N LYS A 199 0.46 -5.50 4.82
CA LYS A 199 1.62 -6.17 4.23
C LYS A 199 2.88 -5.40 4.65
N MET A 200 3.81 -6.11 5.28
CA MET A 200 5.13 -5.60 5.63
C MET A 200 6.14 -5.99 4.55
N PHE A 201 6.92 -5.03 4.07
CA PHE A 201 7.97 -5.24 3.07
C PHE A 201 9.04 -4.15 3.18
N SER A 202 10.18 -4.34 2.51
CA SER A 202 11.31 -3.41 2.56
C SER A 202 11.96 -3.26 1.18
N ASP A 203 12.47 -2.06 0.94
CA ASP A 203 13.27 -1.69 -0.24
C ASP A 203 14.47 -0.85 0.22
N SER A 204 15.55 -0.95 -0.53
CA SER A 204 16.79 -0.16 -0.43
C SER A 204 17.31 0.10 -1.84
N ASP A 205 18.42 0.80 -2.01
CA ASP A 205 19.05 1.00 -3.31
C ASP A 205 19.39 -0.33 -4.04
N VAL A 206 19.86 -1.36 -3.31
CA VAL A 206 20.36 -2.63 -3.89
C VAL A 206 19.48 -3.85 -3.64
N PHE A 207 18.75 -3.89 -2.53
CA PHE A 207 17.99 -5.05 -2.08
C PHE A 207 16.53 -4.74 -1.78
N TYR A 208 15.70 -5.78 -1.83
CA TYR A 208 14.31 -5.75 -1.40
C TYR A 208 13.95 -7.02 -0.63
N SER A 209 12.78 -7.03 0.02
CA SER A 209 12.23 -8.19 0.74
C SER A 209 10.99 -8.79 0.06
N ASP A 210 10.59 -9.99 0.49
CA ASP A 210 9.23 -10.46 0.24
C ASP A 210 8.20 -9.60 1.01
N PHE A 211 6.94 -9.68 0.57
CA PHE A 211 5.79 -9.13 1.30
C PHE A 211 5.31 -10.15 2.34
N ILE A 212 5.27 -9.74 3.60
CA ILE A 212 4.78 -10.55 4.73
C ILE A 212 3.40 -10.02 5.12
N ASP A 213 2.39 -10.88 5.12
CA ASP A 213 1.03 -10.51 5.52
C ASP A 213 0.87 -10.63 7.04
N ILE A 214 0.58 -9.52 7.70
CA ILE A 214 0.37 -9.45 9.16
C ILE A 214 -1.10 -9.10 9.42
N LYS A 215 -1.76 -9.92 10.24
CA LYS A 215 -3.13 -9.66 10.68
C LYS A 215 -3.11 -8.85 11.97
N LEU A 216 -4.01 -7.88 12.09
CA LEU A 216 -4.18 -7.19 13.36
C LEU A 216 -4.81 -8.16 14.37
N PRO A 217 -4.38 -8.13 15.64
CA PRO A 217 -5.07 -8.89 16.68
C PRO A 217 -6.50 -8.38 16.81
N GLU A 218 -7.43 -9.28 17.12
CA GLU A 218 -8.80 -8.87 17.43
C GLU A 218 -8.77 -7.99 18.70
N PRO A 219 -9.52 -6.87 18.73
CA PRO A 219 -9.66 -6.09 19.95
C PRO A 219 -10.12 -7.01 21.08
N GLU A 220 -9.41 -7.01 22.22
CA GLU A 220 -9.92 -7.68 23.41
C GLU A 220 -11.22 -6.99 23.81
N ILE A 221 -12.35 -7.59 23.42
CA ILE A 221 -13.65 -7.10 23.82
C ILE A 221 -13.73 -7.35 25.33
N LEU A 222 -13.45 -6.32 26.12
CA LEU A 222 -13.96 -6.21 27.48
C LEU A 222 -15.48 -6.23 27.35
N SER A 223 -16.05 -7.43 27.32
CA SER A 223 -17.48 -7.68 27.41
C SER A 223 -17.93 -7.30 28.82
N LYS A 224 -17.94 -6.00 29.10
CA LYS A 224 -18.68 -5.45 30.22
C LYS A 224 -20.14 -5.60 29.82
N LEU A 225 -20.73 -6.73 30.20
CA LEU A 225 -22.15 -6.98 30.15
C LEU A 225 -22.83 -5.82 30.88
N VAL A 226 -23.33 -4.84 30.13
CA VAL A 226 -24.17 -3.79 30.70
C VAL A 226 -25.56 -4.40 30.86
N THR A 227 -25.80 -4.99 32.02
CA THR A 227 -27.14 -5.40 32.41
C THR A 227 -27.92 -4.15 32.81
N ILE A 228 -28.86 -3.73 31.96
CA ILE A 228 -29.86 -2.72 32.34
C ILE A 228 -30.94 -3.45 33.14
N SER A 229 -30.78 -3.50 34.46
CA SER A 229 -31.70 -4.24 35.34
C SER A 229 -32.91 -3.44 35.80
N ASP A 230 -32.90 -2.11 35.66
CA ASP A 230 -33.95 -1.23 36.20
C ASP A 230 -34.33 -0.13 35.21
N VAL A 231 -35.27 -0.43 34.33
CA VAL A 231 -35.95 0.59 33.52
C VAL A 231 -37.19 1.05 34.29
N THR A 232 -37.21 2.32 34.70
CA THR A 232 -38.38 2.92 35.33
C THR A 232 -39.08 3.85 34.34
N VAL A 233 -40.32 3.53 33.95
CA VAL A 233 -41.14 4.42 33.12
C VAL A 233 -41.94 5.33 34.04
N THR A 234 -41.89 6.65 33.83
CA THR A 234 -42.67 7.64 34.60
C THR A 234 -43.56 8.48 33.69
N ASP A 235 -44.69 8.95 34.22
CA ASP A 235 -45.56 9.91 33.54
C ASP A 235 -44.97 11.34 33.59
N SER A 236 -45.65 12.29 32.94
CA SER A 236 -45.25 13.71 32.93
C SER A 236 -45.31 14.40 34.30
N LEU A 237 -45.82 13.72 35.33
CA LEU A 237 -45.87 14.16 36.72
C LEU A 237 -44.87 13.41 37.61
N GLY A 238 -44.06 12.50 37.03
CA GLY A 238 -43.02 11.73 37.73
C GLY A 238 -43.53 10.45 38.41
N ASN A 239 -44.77 10.03 38.20
CA ASN A 239 -45.32 8.80 38.79
C ASN A 239 -44.90 7.59 37.95
N ARG A 240 -44.52 6.48 38.60
CA ARG A 240 -44.16 5.24 37.92
C ARG A 240 -45.38 4.66 37.17
N LEU A 241 -45.21 4.30 35.90
CA LEU A 241 -46.25 3.76 35.00
C LEU A 241 -46.30 2.22 34.95
N SER A 242 -45.62 1.51 35.86
CA SER A 242 -45.70 0.05 36.04
C SER A 242 -45.57 -0.31 37.52
N GLU A 243 -46.28 -1.37 37.94
CA GLU A 243 -46.04 -2.12 39.21
C GLU A 243 -44.59 -2.63 39.29
#